data_AF-A0A813HR82-F1
#
_entry.id   AF-A0A813HR82-F1
#
_cell.length_a   1.000
_cell.length_b   1.000
_cell.length_c   1.000
_cell.angle_alpha   90.00
_cell.angle_beta   90.00
_cell.angle_gamma   90.00
#
_symmetry.space_group_name_H-M   'P 1'
#
loop_
_entity.id
_entity.type
_entity.pdbx_description
1 polymer ?
#
loop_
_entity_poly.entity_id
_entity_poly.type
_entity_poly.pdbx_seq_one_letter_code
_entity_poly.pdbx_strand_id
1 'polypeptide(L)'
;MGDAGGAAEIGHAEEALCLAAVERLFERAGLGEVSTHEQLAKQGAAEAVAGGALAASLVYGEILTPLHLFRTLRLGPGDVFCDLGSGRGQVVLAAAMLGDVPDDRSELSGPPRCSVGVELLRPRHDAAAAALEVAPQEVQDRCDFRCEDALAADLREATKVYVCNAAFPRHLNDAFSRALAPAKAPNLKAVATCAALPEESLPVACLELAEVASIAATW
;
A
#
# COMPACT_ATOMS: atom_id res chain seq x y z
N MET A 1 16.53 33.28 -6.48
CA MET A 1 15.18 32.68 -6.62
C MET A 1 15.35 31.48 -7.53
N GLY A 2 15.53 30.31 -6.91
CA GLY A 2 15.76 29.06 -7.64
C GLY A 2 14.44 28.50 -8.16
N ASP A 3 14.51 27.90 -9.33
CA ASP A 3 13.42 27.29 -10.07
C ASP A 3 12.85 26.08 -9.31
N ALA A 4 11.79 26.30 -8.53
CA ALA A 4 11.04 25.24 -7.85
C ALA A 4 10.01 24.54 -8.77
N GLY A 5 9.83 25.03 -10.01
CA GLY A 5 8.85 24.49 -10.95
C GLY A 5 9.26 23.13 -11.50
N GLY A 6 10.55 22.95 -11.84
CA GLY A 6 11.02 21.73 -12.50
C GLY A 6 10.95 20.47 -11.64
N ALA A 7 11.10 20.55 -10.31
CA ALA A 7 11.11 19.38 -9.43
C ALA A 7 9.73 18.74 -9.27
N ALA A 8 8.66 19.54 -9.26
CA ALA A 8 7.29 19.03 -9.16
C ALA A 8 6.84 18.33 -10.44
N GLU A 9 7.20 18.87 -11.62
CA GLU A 9 6.84 18.27 -12.91
C GLU A 9 7.53 16.92 -13.15
N ILE A 10 8.80 16.77 -12.75
CA ILE A 10 9.53 15.50 -12.87
C ILE A 10 8.86 14.41 -12.02
N GLY A 11 8.48 14.73 -10.78
CA GLY A 11 7.83 13.75 -9.88
C GLY A 11 6.53 13.18 -10.46
N HIS A 12 5.70 14.01 -11.12
CA HIS A 12 4.45 13.55 -11.72
C HIS A 12 4.65 12.57 -12.89
N ALA A 13 5.69 12.78 -13.70
CA ALA A 13 5.99 11.89 -14.83
C ALA A 13 6.44 10.50 -14.35
N GLU A 14 7.27 10.44 -13.31
CA GLU A 14 7.72 9.18 -12.71
C GLU A 14 6.58 8.38 -12.10
N GLU A 15 5.68 9.06 -11.38
CA GLU A 15 4.47 8.44 -10.80
C GLU A 15 3.60 7.81 -11.88
N ALA A 16 3.35 8.55 -12.96
CA ALA A 16 2.57 8.07 -14.10
C ALA A 16 3.22 6.85 -14.78
N LEU A 17 4.55 6.87 -14.94
CA LEU A 17 5.30 5.73 -15.50
C LEU A 17 5.24 4.50 -14.61
N CYS A 18 5.38 4.68 -13.29
CA CYS A 18 5.28 3.61 -12.30
C CYS A 18 3.90 2.95 -12.35
N LEU A 19 2.84 3.76 -12.26
CA LEU A 19 1.46 3.27 -12.33
C LEU A 19 1.16 2.61 -13.68
N ALA A 20 1.59 3.19 -14.80
CA ALA A 20 1.41 2.57 -16.11
C ALA A 20 2.14 1.22 -16.23
N ALA A 21 3.29 1.05 -15.57
CA ALA A 21 3.99 -0.22 -15.54
C ALA A 21 3.21 -1.28 -14.75
N VAL A 22 2.60 -0.89 -13.63
CA VAL A 22 1.71 -1.74 -12.83
C VAL A 22 0.44 -2.10 -13.61
N GLU A 23 -0.23 -1.15 -14.26
CA GLU A 23 -1.44 -1.43 -15.06
C GLU A 23 -1.17 -2.42 -16.19
N ARG A 24 -0.01 -2.34 -16.85
CA ARG A 24 0.40 -3.32 -17.85
C ARG A 24 0.49 -4.75 -17.28
N LEU A 25 0.76 -4.94 -15.99
CA LEU A 25 0.72 -6.26 -15.36
C LEU A 25 -0.72 -6.77 -15.26
N PHE A 26 -1.66 -5.93 -14.82
CA PHE A 26 -3.07 -6.29 -14.77
C PHE A 26 -3.64 -6.58 -16.16
N GLU A 27 -3.31 -5.78 -17.16
CA GLU A 27 -3.70 -6.04 -18.56
C GLU A 27 -3.18 -7.39 -19.05
N ARG A 28 -1.90 -7.71 -18.79
CA ARG A 28 -1.29 -9.00 -19.16
C ARG A 28 -1.90 -10.18 -18.42
N ALA A 29 -2.39 -9.98 -17.21
CA ALA A 29 -3.15 -10.95 -16.43
C ALA A 29 -4.62 -11.10 -16.91
N GLY A 30 -5.05 -10.32 -17.92
CA GLY A 30 -6.42 -10.33 -18.43
C GLY A 30 -7.42 -9.56 -17.56
N LEU A 31 -6.94 -8.63 -16.73
CA LEU A 31 -7.73 -7.86 -15.75
C LEU A 31 -7.97 -6.39 -16.15
N GLY A 32 -7.86 -6.06 -17.45
CA GLY A 32 -7.91 -4.69 -17.96
C GLY A 32 -9.24 -3.92 -17.75
N GLU A 33 -9.11 -2.58 -17.67
CA GLU A 33 -10.06 -1.47 -17.44
C GLU A 33 -11.13 -1.56 -16.30
N VAL A 34 -11.17 -0.47 -15.51
CA VAL A 34 -12.12 0.12 -14.53
C VAL A 34 -13.42 -0.62 -14.19
N SER A 35 -14.06 -1.28 -15.16
CA SER A 35 -15.23 -2.14 -14.91
C SER A 35 -14.92 -3.24 -13.90
N THR A 36 -13.69 -3.76 -13.88
CA THR A 36 -13.23 -4.73 -12.89
C THR A 36 -13.10 -4.10 -11.50
N HIS A 37 -12.72 -2.84 -11.36
CA HIS A 37 -12.52 -2.21 -10.04
C HIS A 37 -13.84 -2.09 -9.28
N GLU A 38 -14.85 -1.51 -9.94
CA GLU A 38 -16.16 -1.32 -9.34
C GLU A 38 -16.86 -2.68 -9.13
N GLN A 39 -16.68 -3.64 -10.05
CA GLN A 39 -17.22 -4.99 -9.91
C GLN A 39 -16.57 -5.76 -8.76
N LEU A 40 -15.24 -5.77 -8.66
CA LEU A 40 -14.51 -6.42 -7.57
C LEU A 40 -14.83 -5.76 -6.23
N ALA A 41 -14.96 -4.43 -6.20
CA ALA A 41 -15.40 -3.71 -5.01
C ALA A 41 -16.83 -4.07 -4.62
N LYS A 42 -17.79 -4.09 -5.56
CA LYS A 42 -19.18 -4.48 -5.29
C LYS A 42 -19.31 -5.94 -4.85
N GLN A 43 -18.61 -6.85 -5.51
CA GLN A 43 -18.64 -8.27 -5.20
C GLN A 43 -18.03 -8.54 -3.82
N GLY A 44 -16.83 -8.03 -3.58
CA GLY A 44 -16.18 -8.17 -2.28
C GLY A 44 -16.96 -7.48 -1.15
N ALA A 45 -17.57 -6.32 -1.41
CA ALA A 45 -18.39 -5.64 -0.43
C ALA A 45 -19.64 -6.46 -0.06
N ALA A 46 -20.31 -7.08 -1.04
CA ALA A 46 -21.46 -7.94 -0.79
C ALA A 46 -21.08 -9.17 0.05
N GLU A 47 -19.96 -9.83 -0.28
CA GLU A 47 -19.44 -10.98 0.46
C GLU A 47 -19.05 -10.60 1.91
N ALA A 48 -18.35 -9.48 2.10
CA ALA A 48 -17.95 -9.03 3.42
C ALA A 48 -19.14 -8.57 4.28
N VAL A 49 -20.13 -7.89 3.70
CA VAL A 49 -21.37 -7.54 4.42
C VAL A 49 -22.14 -8.80 4.83
N ALA A 50 -22.22 -9.81 3.95
CA ALA A 50 -22.80 -11.11 4.31
C ALA A 50 -22.04 -11.79 5.46
N GLY A 51 -20.73 -11.54 5.56
CA GLY A 51 -19.87 -11.95 6.68
C GLY A 51 -19.88 -11.03 7.91
N GLY A 52 -20.68 -9.96 7.93
CA GLY A 52 -20.82 -9.05 9.06
C GLY A 52 -19.89 -7.83 9.07
N ALA A 53 -19.17 -7.55 7.98
CA ALA A 53 -18.36 -6.34 7.86
C ALA A 53 -19.23 -5.07 7.71
N LEU A 54 -18.72 -3.94 8.20
CA LEU A 54 -19.39 -2.65 8.04
C LEU A 54 -19.18 -2.13 6.62
N ALA A 55 -20.26 -1.77 5.91
CA ALA A 55 -20.19 -1.30 4.52
C ALA A 55 -19.25 -0.09 4.32
N ALA A 56 -19.08 0.77 5.33
CA ALA A 56 -18.20 1.93 5.27
C ALA A 56 -16.70 1.57 5.23
N SER A 57 -16.29 0.40 5.77
CA SER A 57 -14.89 -0.04 5.71
C SER A 57 -14.52 -0.68 4.37
N LEU A 58 -15.46 -0.74 3.42
CA LEU A 58 -15.28 -1.36 2.11
C LEU A 58 -15.09 -0.31 0.99
N VAL A 59 -15.16 0.99 1.34
CA VAL A 59 -14.84 2.10 0.44
C VAL A 59 -13.40 1.93 -0.02
N TYR A 60 -13.25 1.85 -1.33
CA TYR A 60 -11.98 1.61 -1.98
C TYR A 60 -11.38 2.95 -2.37
N GLY A 61 -10.13 3.19 -2.01
CA GLY A 61 -9.38 4.33 -2.53
C GLY A 61 -8.04 3.90 -3.11
N GLU A 62 -7.72 4.42 -4.29
CA GLU A 62 -6.42 4.17 -4.93
C GLU A 62 -5.49 5.35 -4.69
N ILE A 63 -4.26 5.07 -4.26
CA ILE A 63 -3.20 6.08 -4.27
C ILE A 63 -2.73 6.29 -5.70
N LEU A 64 -2.76 7.53 -6.16
CA LEU A 64 -2.26 7.94 -7.47
C LEU A 64 -0.79 8.38 -7.45
N THR A 65 -0.17 8.40 -6.26
CA THR A 65 1.20 8.88 -6.03
C THR A 65 2.02 7.91 -5.15
N PRO A 66 2.18 6.63 -5.54
CA PRO A 66 2.92 5.66 -4.75
C PRO A 66 4.39 6.05 -4.50
N LEU A 67 5.08 6.71 -5.44
CA LEU A 67 6.48 7.11 -5.22
C LEU A 67 6.62 8.16 -4.12
N HIS A 68 5.66 9.09 -4.01
CA HIS A 68 5.61 10.05 -2.90
C HIS A 68 5.48 9.32 -1.56
N LEU A 69 4.56 8.36 -1.45
CA LEU A 69 4.44 7.50 -0.27
C LEU A 69 5.76 6.82 0.08
N PHE A 70 6.45 6.23 -0.91
CA PHE A 70 7.72 5.52 -0.66
C PHE A 70 8.83 6.47 -0.21
N ARG A 71 8.89 7.70 -0.75
CA ARG A 71 9.81 8.76 -0.32
C ARG A 71 9.53 9.17 1.12
N THR A 72 8.26 9.42 1.48
CA THR A 72 7.87 9.73 2.86
C THR A 72 8.25 8.61 3.83
N LEU A 73 8.05 7.35 3.43
CA LEU A 73 8.47 6.20 4.22
C LEU A 73 9.99 5.98 4.23
N ARG A 74 10.74 6.67 3.37
CA ARG A 74 12.17 6.44 3.10
C ARG A 74 12.44 4.97 2.85
N LEU A 75 11.67 4.39 1.92
CA LEU A 75 11.74 2.97 1.62
C LEU A 75 13.07 2.63 0.95
N GLY A 76 13.71 1.54 1.37
CA GLY A 76 14.98 1.12 0.80
C GLY A 76 15.24 -0.39 0.89
N PRO A 77 16.39 -0.87 0.38
CA PRO A 77 16.64 -2.29 0.11
C PRO A 77 16.79 -3.18 1.36
N GLY A 78 16.91 -2.59 2.54
CA GLY A 78 16.88 -3.32 3.81
C GLY A 78 15.49 -3.48 4.40
N ASP A 79 14.45 -2.90 3.79
CA ASP A 79 13.11 -2.85 4.35
C ASP A 79 12.20 -3.98 3.87
N VAL A 80 11.22 -4.31 4.72
CA VAL A 80 10.04 -5.09 4.36
C VAL A 80 8.86 -4.13 4.42
N PHE A 81 8.31 -3.85 3.25
CA PHE A 81 7.13 -3.01 3.08
C PHE A 81 5.87 -3.87 3.19
N CYS A 82 4.90 -3.45 4.01
CA CYS A 82 3.59 -4.09 4.10
C CYS A 82 2.47 -3.08 3.83
N ASP A 83 1.55 -3.43 2.94
CA ASP A 83 0.31 -2.69 2.69
C ASP A 83 -0.87 -3.45 3.30
N LEU A 84 -1.52 -2.86 4.31
CA LEU A 84 -2.60 -3.48 5.07
C LEU A 84 -3.96 -3.01 4.54
N GLY A 85 -4.65 -3.92 3.84
CA GLY A 85 -5.79 -3.57 3.00
C GLY A 85 -5.33 -3.20 1.59
N SER A 86 -4.45 -4.02 1.00
CA SER A 86 -3.73 -3.69 -0.24
C SER A 86 -4.59 -3.60 -1.50
N GLY A 87 -5.88 -3.94 -1.42
CA GLY A 87 -6.76 -3.95 -2.58
C GLY A 87 -6.29 -4.96 -3.60
N ARG A 88 -6.20 -4.54 -4.86
CA ARG A 88 -5.63 -5.35 -5.95
C ARG A 88 -4.09 -5.36 -5.96
N GLY A 89 -3.43 -4.73 -5.00
CA GLY A 89 -1.97 -4.82 -4.83
C GLY A 89 -1.15 -3.85 -5.67
N GLN A 90 -1.74 -2.79 -6.25
CA GLN A 90 -0.99 -1.83 -7.07
C GLN A 90 0.19 -1.19 -6.34
N VAL A 91 -0.02 -0.73 -5.10
CA VAL A 91 1.02 -0.08 -4.30
C VAL A 91 2.13 -1.08 -3.95
N VAL A 92 1.78 -2.33 -3.68
CA VAL A 92 2.74 -3.40 -3.35
C VAL A 92 3.59 -3.76 -4.57
N LEU A 93 2.98 -3.89 -5.75
CA LEU A 93 3.69 -4.12 -7.01
C LEU A 93 4.58 -2.92 -7.36
N ALA A 94 4.07 -1.70 -7.20
CA ALA A 94 4.86 -0.48 -7.40
C ALA A 94 6.10 -0.44 -6.50
N ALA A 95 5.95 -0.81 -5.22
CA ALA A 95 7.06 -0.89 -4.28
C ALA A 95 8.10 -1.93 -4.72
N ALA A 96 7.68 -3.12 -5.15
CA ALA A 96 8.58 -4.16 -5.65
C ALA A 96 9.35 -3.72 -6.91
N MET A 97 8.76 -2.86 -7.74
CA MET A 97 9.33 -2.36 -8.99
C MET A 97 10.27 -1.14 -8.81
N LEU A 98 10.51 -0.66 -7.59
CA LEU A 98 11.29 0.56 -7.28
C LEU A 98 12.77 0.61 -7.71
N GLY A 99 13.26 -0.33 -8.52
CA GLY A 99 14.65 -0.33 -9.04
C GLY A 99 14.80 0.19 -10.46
N ASP A 100 13.70 0.44 -11.17
CA ASP A 100 13.71 0.77 -12.60
C ASP A 100 13.61 2.28 -12.88
N VAL A 101 13.64 3.13 -11.85
CA VAL A 101 13.61 4.59 -12.00
C VAL A 101 15.05 5.11 -11.91
N PRO A 102 15.71 5.42 -13.05
CA PRO A 102 17.05 5.97 -13.06
C PRO A 102 16.99 7.42 -12.58
N ASP A 103 17.33 7.66 -11.31
CA ASP A 103 17.49 9.01 -10.81
C ASP A 103 18.77 9.12 -9.97
N ASP A 104 19.70 9.93 -10.46
CA ASP A 104 20.96 10.30 -9.80
C ASP A 104 20.74 11.22 -8.59
N ARG A 105 19.48 11.61 -8.34
CA ARG A 105 19.03 12.41 -7.20
C ARG A 105 18.06 11.67 -6.28
N SER A 106 17.71 10.42 -6.59
CA SER A 106 16.70 9.71 -5.81
C SER A 106 17.23 9.35 -4.42
N GLU A 107 16.60 9.92 -3.40
CA GLU A 107 16.76 9.51 -2.00
C GLU A 107 16.29 8.05 -1.77
N LEU A 108 15.53 7.47 -2.70
CA LEU A 108 15.17 6.05 -2.68
C LEU A 108 16.37 5.22 -3.13
N SER A 109 16.88 4.40 -2.21
CA SER A 109 18.09 3.59 -2.39
C SER A 109 17.84 2.27 -3.14
N GLY A 110 16.79 2.21 -3.98
CA GLY A 110 16.34 1.01 -4.68
C GLY A 110 15.14 0.31 -4.01
N PRO A 111 14.70 -0.82 -4.58
CA PRO A 111 13.50 -1.53 -4.16
C PRO A 111 13.69 -2.18 -2.78
N PRO A 112 12.62 -2.35 -1.98
CA PRO A 112 12.70 -3.03 -0.69
C PRO A 112 13.12 -4.50 -0.85
N ARG A 113 13.60 -5.09 0.25
CA ARG A 113 13.92 -6.53 0.30
C ARG A 113 12.69 -7.37 -0.04
N CYS A 114 11.53 -6.95 0.44
CA CYS A 114 10.26 -7.60 0.20
C CYS A 114 9.11 -6.58 0.31
N SER A 115 8.07 -6.75 -0.51
CA SER A 115 6.80 -6.04 -0.45
C SER A 115 5.68 -7.03 -0.23
N VAL A 116 4.81 -6.79 0.75
CA VAL A 116 3.72 -7.71 1.14
C VAL A 116 2.40 -6.97 1.08
N GLY A 117 1.45 -7.50 0.31
CA GLY A 117 0.06 -7.04 0.34
C GLY A 117 -0.82 -7.95 1.17
N VAL A 118 -1.53 -7.39 2.14
CA VAL A 118 -2.54 -8.12 2.91
C VAL A 118 -3.92 -7.62 2.52
N GLU A 119 -4.77 -8.51 2.02
CA GLU A 119 -6.12 -8.19 1.58
C GLU A 119 -7.11 -9.22 2.10
N LEU A 120 -8.24 -8.75 2.63
CA LEU A 120 -9.27 -9.62 3.19
C LEU A 120 -10.18 -10.21 2.10
N LEU A 121 -10.46 -9.43 1.05
CA LEU A 121 -11.39 -9.78 -0.01
C LEU A 121 -10.70 -10.65 -1.06
N ARG A 122 -11.10 -11.93 -1.10
CA ARG A 122 -10.59 -12.94 -2.05
C ARG A 122 -10.52 -12.43 -3.51
N PRO A 123 -11.57 -11.79 -4.09
CA PRO A 123 -11.51 -11.35 -5.48
C PRO A 123 -10.41 -10.30 -5.75
N ARG A 124 -10.14 -9.42 -4.79
CA ARG A 124 -9.08 -8.40 -4.91
C ARG A 124 -7.69 -9.01 -4.77
N HIS A 125 -7.55 -9.93 -3.81
CA HIS A 125 -6.32 -10.72 -3.66
C HIS A 125 -6.03 -11.56 -4.92
N ASP A 126 -7.04 -12.20 -5.53
CA ASP A 126 -6.86 -12.99 -6.76
C ASP A 126 -6.37 -12.13 -7.92
N ALA A 127 -6.88 -10.90 -8.04
CA ALA A 127 -6.40 -9.94 -9.03
C ALA A 127 -4.92 -9.58 -8.79
N ALA A 128 -4.53 -9.36 -7.53
CA ALA A 128 -3.14 -9.08 -7.16
C ALA A 128 -2.20 -10.25 -7.48
N ALA A 129 -2.60 -11.46 -7.13
CA ALA A 129 -1.84 -12.69 -7.37
C ALA A 129 -1.66 -12.97 -8.87
N ALA A 130 -2.71 -12.78 -9.68
CA ALA A 130 -2.62 -12.95 -11.13
C ALA A 130 -1.70 -11.92 -11.80
N ALA A 131 -1.73 -10.65 -11.33
CA ALA A 131 -0.80 -9.63 -11.80
C ALA A 131 0.65 -9.95 -11.41
N LEU A 132 0.89 -10.51 -10.23
CA LEU A 132 2.19 -10.97 -9.78
C LEU A 132 2.73 -12.12 -10.64
N GLU A 133 1.88 -13.10 -10.99
CA GLU A 133 2.28 -14.28 -11.79
C GLU A 133 2.86 -13.89 -13.17
N VAL A 134 2.39 -12.78 -13.75
CA VAL A 134 2.89 -12.26 -15.04
C VAL A 134 3.99 -11.21 -14.89
N ALA A 135 4.36 -10.80 -13.67
CA ALA A 135 5.41 -9.82 -13.42
C ALA A 135 6.81 -10.37 -13.77
N PRO A 136 7.83 -9.51 -13.98
CA PRO A 136 9.22 -9.95 -14.08
C PRO A 136 9.65 -10.81 -12.89
N GLN A 137 10.55 -11.78 -13.09
CA GLN A 137 10.96 -12.72 -12.03
C GLN A 137 11.51 -11.98 -10.81
N GLU A 138 12.26 -10.90 -11.03
CA GLU A 138 12.84 -10.09 -9.95
C GLU A 138 11.76 -9.46 -9.06
N VAL A 139 10.60 -9.11 -9.62
CA VAL A 139 9.42 -8.61 -8.90
C VAL A 139 8.73 -9.75 -8.15
N GLN A 140 8.60 -10.93 -8.77
CA GLN A 140 8.06 -12.13 -8.14
C GLN A 140 8.86 -12.54 -6.90
N ASP A 141 10.18 -12.50 -6.98
CA ASP A 141 11.08 -12.91 -5.90
C ASP A 141 11.02 -12.02 -4.65
N ARG A 142 10.44 -10.81 -4.76
CA ARG A 142 10.38 -9.81 -3.69
C ARG A 142 8.96 -9.35 -3.35
N CYS A 143 7.94 -10.01 -3.89
CA CYS A 143 6.55 -9.60 -3.68
C CYS A 143 5.72 -10.79 -3.22
N ASP A 144 4.90 -10.58 -2.19
CA ASP A 144 4.01 -11.58 -1.62
C ASP A 144 2.61 -10.98 -1.44
N PHE A 145 1.57 -11.79 -1.64
CA PHE A 145 0.18 -11.41 -1.39
C PHE A 145 -0.46 -12.42 -0.45
N ARG A 146 -1.17 -11.93 0.56
CA ARG A 146 -1.82 -12.75 1.58
C ARG A 146 -3.30 -12.42 1.64
N CYS A 147 -4.12 -13.47 1.48
CA CYS A 147 -5.57 -13.37 1.62
C CYS A 147 -5.96 -13.60 3.08
N GLU A 148 -5.79 -12.60 3.95
CA GLU A 148 -6.01 -12.73 5.39
C GLU A 148 -6.49 -11.41 6.02
N ASP A 149 -6.91 -11.47 7.29
CA ASP A 149 -7.26 -10.29 8.07
C ASP A 149 -5.99 -9.51 8.47
N ALA A 150 -5.87 -8.28 8.02
CA ALA A 150 -4.76 -7.39 8.33
C ALA A 150 -4.55 -7.13 9.84
N LEU A 151 -5.59 -7.26 10.67
CA LEU A 151 -5.47 -7.14 12.13
C LEU A 151 -4.85 -8.39 12.80
N ALA A 152 -4.86 -9.51 12.10
CA ALA A 152 -4.32 -10.80 12.52
C ALA A 152 -3.04 -11.20 11.78
N ALA A 153 -2.66 -10.46 10.72
CA ALA A 153 -1.48 -10.72 9.90
C ALA A 153 -0.18 -10.75 10.72
N ASP A 154 0.76 -11.59 10.28
CA ASP A 154 2.09 -11.65 10.87
C ASP A 154 2.97 -10.49 10.38
N LEU A 155 3.18 -9.50 11.27
CA LEU A 155 3.95 -8.30 11.01
C LEU A 155 5.37 -8.34 11.61
N ARG A 156 5.85 -9.51 12.05
CA ARG A 156 7.14 -9.61 12.74
C ARG A 156 8.31 -9.13 11.90
N GLU A 157 8.28 -9.33 10.59
CA GLU A 157 9.34 -8.85 9.68
C GLU A 157 9.11 -7.44 9.13
N ALA A 158 7.91 -6.88 9.28
CA ALA A 158 7.56 -5.59 8.69
C ALA A 158 8.44 -4.47 9.27
N THR A 159 9.05 -3.66 8.42
CA THR A 159 9.80 -2.46 8.83
C THR A 159 9.12 -1.18 8.43
N LYS A 160 8.31 -1.21 7.36
CA LYS A 160 7.51 -0.08 6.86
C LYS A 160 6.09 -0.57 6.61
N VAL A 161 5.11 0.11 7.18
CA VAL A 161 3.69 -0.25 6.97
C VAL A 161 2.95 0.92 6.34
N TYR A 162 2.06 0.62 5.41
CA TYR A 162 1.05 1.53 4.91
C TYR A 162 -0.36 1.00 5.23
N VAL A 163 -1.26 1.91 5.60
CA VAL A 163 -2.69 1.62 5.82
C VAL A 163 -3.53 2.72 5.19
N CYS A 164 -4.31 2.40 4.15
CA CYS A 164 -5.27 3.33 3.55
C CYS A 164 -6.52 3.46 4.44
N ASN A 165 -6.43 4.22 5.53
CA ASN A 165 -7.45 4.25 6.58
C ASN A 165 -8.42 5.45 6.52
N ALA A 166 -8.50 6.18 5.41
CA ALA A 166 -9.27 7.43 5.36
C ALA A 166 -10.77 7.24 5.61
N ALA A 167 -11.33 6.10 5.20
CA ALA A 167 -12.74 5.74 5.40
C ALA A 167 -12.95 4.83 6.63
N PHE A 168 -11.90 4.50 7.39
CA PHE A 168 -12.04 3.57 8.51
C PHE A 168 -12.74 4.23 9.70
N PRO A 169 -13.73 3.55 10.32
CA PRO A 169 -14.32 4.05 11.55
C PRO A 169 -13.27 4.02 12.67
N ARG A 170 -13.44 4.89 13.68
CA ARG A 170 -12.48 5.06 14.79
C ARG A 170 -12.05 3.74 15.44
N HIS A 171 -13.01 2.83 15.71
CA HIS A 171 -12.70 1.55 16.37
C HIS A 171 -11.79 0.65 15.52
N LEU A 172 -11.83 0.76 14.19
CA LEU A 172 -10.94 0.04 13.29
C LEU A 172 -9.54 0.66 13.30
N ASN A 173 -9.43 1.99 13.31
CA ASN A 173 -8.15 2.67 13.51
C ASN A 173 -7.51 2.34 14.88
N ASP A 174 -8.32 2.24 15.93
CA ASP A 174 -7.89 1.76 17.24
C ASP A 174 -7.35 0.32 17.18
N ALA A 175 -7.99 -0.55 16.38
CA ALA A 175 -7.55 -1.93 16.19
C ALA A 175 -6.22 -2.01 15.44
N PHE A 176 -6.03 -1.22 14.37
CA PHE A 176 -4.76 -1.13 13.65
C PHE A 176 -3.63 -0.62 14.55
N SER A 177 -3.88 0.39 15.38
CA SER A 177 -2.90 0.88 16.34
C SER A 177 -2.40 -0.25 17.27
N ARG A 178 -3.30 -1.12 17.75
CA ARG A 178 -2.93 -2.31 18.54
C ARG A 178 -2.22 -3.37 17.71
N ALA A 179 -2.56 -3.55 16.44
CA ALA A 179 -1.90 -4.49 15.54
C ALA A 179 -0.45 -4.09 15.24
N LEU A 180 -0.17 -2.78 15.23
CA LEU A 180 1.14 -2.19 14.97
C LEU A 180 2.03 -2.05 16.22
N ALA A 181 1.55 -2.48 17.39
CA ALA A 181 2.31 -2.39 18.62
C ALA A 181 3.61 -3.22 18.58
N PRO A 182 4.66 -2.83 19.31
CA PRO A 182 5.97 -3.51 19.26
C PRO A 182 5.92 -5.02 19.56
N ALA A 183 4.95 -5.46 20.36
CA ALA A 183 4.76 -6.89 20.65
C ALA A 183 4.35 -7.72 19.42
N LYS A 184 3.73 -7.09 18.42
CA LYS A 184 3.28 -7.72 17.17
C LYS A 184 4.16 -7.35 15.97
N ALA A 185 4.69 -6.13 15.94
CA ALA A 185 5.54 -5.60 14.87
C ALA A 185 6.88 -5.07 15.43
N PRO A 186 7.73 -5.94 16.01
CA PRO A 186 8.95 -5.54 16.73
C PRO A 186 10.01 -4.83 15.86
N ASN A 187 9.96 -4.99 14.54
CA ASN A 187 10.91 -4.40 13.59
C ASN A 187 10.38 -3.15 12.90
N LEU A 188 9.17 -2.70 13.27
CA LEU A 188 8.50 -1.58 12.64
C LEU A 188 9.25 -0.27 12.91
N LYS A 189 9.58 0.46 11.83
CA LYS A 189 10.32 1.72 11.88
C LYS A 189 9.46 2.92 11.49
N ALA A 190 8.48 2.72 10.60
CA ALA A 190 7.58 3.77 10.15
C ALA A 190 6.23 3.21 9.71
N VAL A 191 5.19 4.01 9.92
CA VAL A 191 3.83 3.76 9.46
C VAL A 191 3.36 4.98 8.69
N ALA A 192 2.74 4.77 7.53
CA ALA A 192 2.02 5.79 6.79
C ALA A 192 0.52 5.49 6.80
N THR A 193 -0.29 6.52 7.03
CA THR A 193 -1.75 6.43 7.09
C THR A 193 -2.38 7.63 6.39
N CYS A 194 -3.54 7.47 5.76
CA CYS A 194 -4.28 8.57 5.11
C CYS A 194 -5.04 9.46 6.10
N ALA A 195 -5.41 8.92 7.25
CA ALA A 195 -6.00 9.63 8.38
C ALA A 195 -5.18 9.35 9.64
N ALA A 196 -5.06 10.35 10.52
CA ALA A 196 -4.35 10.18 11.79
C ALA A 196 -4.98 9.04 12.61
N LEU A 197 -4.12 8.19 13.20
CA LEU A 197 -4.56 7.22 14.19
C LEU A 197 -5.01 7.97 15.47
N PRO A 198 -5.96 7.42 16.25
CA PRO A 198 -6.45 8.06 17.46
C PRO A 198 -5.33 8.28 18.47
N GLU A 199 -5.22 9.51 19.00
CA GLU A 199 -4.10 9.92 19.86
C GLU A 199 -3.95 9.03 21.10
N GLU A 200 -5.05 8.60 21.69
CA GLU A 200 -5.12 7.67 22.81
C GLU A 200 -4.55 6.28 22.52
N SER A 201 -4.48 5.89 21.24
CA SER A 201 -4.00 4.58 20.80
C SER A 201 -2.53 4.60 20.37
N LEU A 202 -1.95 5.79 20.11
CA LEU A 202 -0.55 5.95 19.71
C LEU A 202 0.46 5.43 20.76
N PRO A 203 0.29 5.68 22.08
CA PRO A 203 1.23 5.17 23.09
C PRO A 203 1.30 3.64 23.13
N VAL A 204 0.18 2.96 22.85
CA VAL A 204 0.12 1.49 22.78
C VAL A 204 0.96 0.97 21.61
N ALA A 205 0.95 1.71 20.51
CA ALA A 205 1.71 1.38 19.32
C ALA A 205 3.19 1.84 19.40
N CYS A 206 3.54 2.63 20.43
CA CYS A 206 4.80 3.37 20.50
C CYS A 206 5.08 4.19 19.22
N LEU A 207 4.02 4.76 18.65
CA LEU A 207 4.09 5.59 17.45
C LEU A 207 4.04 7.06 17.84
N GLU A 208 4.83 7.87 17.15
CA GLU A 208 4.82 9.33 17.25
C GLU A 208 4.65 9.90 15.84
N LEU A 209 3.90 11.00 15.72
CA LEU A 209 3.73 11.68 14.44
C LEU A 209 5.06 12.34 14.04
N ALA A 210 5.66 11.85 12.95
CA ALA A 210 6.91 12.39 12.43
C ALA A 210 6.69 13.45 11.35
N GLU A 211 5.76 13.21 10.42
CA GLU A 211 5.54 14.04 9.23
C GLU A 211 4.07 13.99 8.79
N VAL A 212 3.59 15.07 8.17
CA VAL A 212 2.31 15.12 7.46
C VAL A 212 2.59 15.52 6.01
N ALA A 213 2.12 14.70 5.08
CA ALA A 213 2.28 14.91 3.64
C ALA A 213 0.92 14.82 2.93
N SER A 214 0.84 15.37 1.71
CA SER A 214 -0.36 15.27 0.87
C SER A 214 -0.12 14.30 -0.28
N ILE A 215 -0.98 13.30 -0.41
CA ILE A 215 -0.98 12.34 -1.53
C ILE A 215 -2.23 12.55 -2.38
N ALA A 216 -2.11 12.31 -3.69
CA ALA A 216 -3.28 12.23 -4.56
C ALA A 216 -3.90 10.82 -4.44
N ALA A 217 -5.23 10.76 -4.27
CA ALA A 217 -5.98 9.51 -4.20
C ALA A 217 -7.38 9.66 -4.83
N THR A 218 -7.95 8.54 -5.29
CA THR A 218 -9.35 8.43 -5.75
C THR A 218 -10.17 7.63 -4.74
N TRP A 219 -11.50 7.76 -4.77
CA TRP A 219 -12.48 7.07 -3.92
C TRP A 219 -13.70 6.65 -4.73
#